data_AF-L8IET2-F1
#
_entry.id   AF-L8IET2-F1
#
_cell.length_a   1.000
_cell.length_b   1.000
_cell.length_c   1.000
_cell.angle_alpha   90.00
_cell.angle_beta   90.00
_cell.angle_gamma   90.00
#
_symmetry.space_group_name_H-M   'P 1'
#
loop_
_entity.id
_entity.type
_entity.pdbx_description
1 polymer ?
#
loop_
_entity_poly.entity_id
_entity_poly.type
_entity_poly.pdbx_seq_one_letter_code
_entity_poly.pdbx_strand_id
1 'polypeptide(L)'
;RSRNCQAIRQAFMSAFISKDPCKATKEDYNSLINLAPPTVPCGQQVFWSKTKELAHEYAKRRRLMTLEDTLLGYLADGLSWCGEPGSSDLNIWSCPDWRKDCRTNYVSVFWEVLSER
;
A
#
# COMPACT_ATOMS: atom_id res chain seq x y z
N ARG A 1 7.52 -10.28 -17.13
CA ARG A 1 6.13 -10.31 -17.65
C ARG A 1 5.58 -8.90 -17.57
N SER A 2 4.80 -8.46 -18.56
CA SER A 2 4.18 -7.13 -18.54
C SER A 2 3.12 -7.04 -17.43
N ARG A 3 2.97 -5.85 -16.86
CA ARG A 3 1.91 -5.49 -15.90
C ARG A 3 1.13 -4.32 -16.49
N ASN A 4 -0.19 -4.37 -16.46
CA ASN A 4 -1.02 -3.27 -16.97
C ASN A 4 -1.17 -2.19 -15.87
N CYS A 5 -0.39 -1.12 -15.96
CA CYS A 5 -0.40 -0.04 -14.98
C CYS A 5 -1.76 0.68 -14.87
N GLN A 6 -2.51 0.78 -15.97
CA GLN A 6 -3.85 1.37 -15.94
C GLN A 6 -4.80 0.50 -15.12
N ALA A 7 -4.76 -0.82 -15.29
CA ALA A 7 -5.56 -1.76 -14.51
C ALA A 7 -5.16 -1.75 -13.02
N ILE A 8 -3.85 -1.67 -12.71
CA ILE A 8 -3.36 -1.55 -11.34
C ILE A 8 -3.87 -0.26 -10.69
N ARG A 9 -3.78 0.88 -11.37
CA ARG A 9 -4.30 2.16 -10.87
C ARG A 9 -5.81 2.10 -10.63
N GLN A 10 -6.57 1.51 -11.56
CA GLN A 10 -8.01 1.35 -11.41
C GLN A 10 -8.37 0.46 -10.21
N ALA A 11 -7.68 -0.68 -10.06
CA ALA A 11 -7.86 -1.56 -8.90
C ALA A 11 -7.53 -0.85 -7.59
N PHE A 12 -6.43 -0.09 -7.56
CA PHE A 12 -6.02 0.71 -6.40
C PHE A 12 -7.12 1.70 -6.01
N MET A 13 -7.62 2.51 -6.96
CA MET A 13 -8.68 3.49 -6.69
C MET A 13 -9.99 2.83 -6.24
N SER A 14 -10.39 1.73 -6.90
CA SER A 14 -11.62 1.00 -6.55
C SER A 14 -11.59 0.38 -5.15
N ALA A 15 -10.40 0.19 -4.57
CA ALA A 15 -10.27 -0.38 -3.24
C ALA A 15 -10.86 0.54 -2.16
N PHE A 16 -10.83 1.87 -2.34
CA PHE A 16 -11.18 2.83 -1.29
C PHE A 16 -12.09 3.99 -1.71
N ILE A 17 -12.20 4.31 -3.00
CA ILE A 17 -13.05 5.41 -3.47
C ILE A 17 -14.53 5.13 -3.17
N SER A 18 -15.26 6.18 -2.78
CA SER A 18 -16.69 6.13 -2.42
C SER A 18 -17.03 5.18 -1.25
N LYS A 19 -16.05 4.79 -0.42
CA LYS A 19 -16.26 3.92 0.76
C LYS A 19 -16.08 4.68 2.07
N ASP A 20 -16.57 4.10 3.16
CA ASP A 20 -16.36 4.61 4.52
C ASP A 20 -14.87 4.49 4.88
N PRO A 21 -14.16 5.62 5.09
CA PRO A 21 -12.72 5.62 5.24
C PRO A 21 -12.23 4.94 6.53
N CYS A 22 -13.14 4.57 7.45
CA CYS A 22 -12.85 3.83 8.67
C CYS A 22 -13.33 2.37 8.68
N LYS A 23 -13.80 1.85 7.54
CA LYS A 23 -14.26 0.44 7.40
C LYS A 23 -13.49 -0.33 6.34
N ALA A 24 -12.21 -0.01 6.15
CA ALA A 24 -11.35 -0.77 5.25
C ALA A 24 -11.18 -2.21 5.75
N THR A 25 -11.23 -3.17 4.83
CA THR A 25 -10.94 -4.58 5.12
C THR A 25 -9.81 -5.12 4.24
N LYS A 26 -9.25 -6.27 4.60
CA LYS A 26 -8.16 -6.89 3.81
C LYS A 26 -8.64 -7.26 2.40
N GLU A 27 -9.91 -7.65 2.31
CA GLU A 27 -10.55 -8.09 1.08
C GLU A 27 -10.66 -6.98 0.04
N ASP A 28 -10.77 -5.72 0.46
CA ASP A 28 -10.80 -4.55 -0.43
C ASP A 28 -9.56 -4.49 -1.34
N TYR A 29 -8.41 -4.99 -0.88
CA TYR A 29 -7.14 -4.95 -1.61
C TYR A 29 -6.79 -6.24 -2.36
N ASN A 30 -7.61 -7.30 -2.25
CA ASN A 30 -7.30 -8.60 -2.88
C ASN A 30 -7.09 -8.47 -4.40
N SER A 31 -7.97 -7.73 -5.10
CA SER A 31 -7.84 -7.52 -6.55
C SER A 31 -6.54 -6.79 -6.92
N LEU A 32 -6.16 -5.76 -6.14
CA LEU A 32 -4.92 -5.02 -6.36
C LEU A 32 -3.69 -5.91 -6.18
N ILE A 33 -3.66 -6.68 -5.10
CA ILE A 33 -2.52 -7.55 -4.77
C ILE A 33 -2.38 -8.66 -5.81
N ASN A 34 -3.48 -9.24 -6.28
CA ASN A 34 -3.43 -10.25 -7.34
C ASN A 34 -2.84 -9.69 -8.65
N LEU A 35 -3.06 -8.41 -8.96
CA LEU A 35 -2.47 -7.76 -10.13
C LEU A 35 -0.97 -7.51 -9.99
N ALA A 36 -0.45 -7.36 -8.77
CA ALA A 36 0.97 -7.14 -8.51
C ALA A 36 1.39 -7.62 -7.10
N PRO A 37 1.55 -8.95 -6.89
CA PRO A 37 1.93 -9.48 -5.58
C PRO A 37 3.30 -8.95 -5.14
N PRO A 38 3.51 -8.65 -3.84
CA PRO A 38 4.79 -8.15 -3.30
C PRO A 38 5.86 -9.25 -3.18
N THR A 39 6.02 -10.09 -4.21
CA THR A 39 6.96 -11.21 -4.18
C THR A 39 8.38 -10.75 -4.47
N VAL A 40 9.31 -11.08 -3.58
CA VAL A 40 10.75 -10.83 -3.70
C VAL A 40 11.49 -12.16 -3.94
N PRO A 41 12.56 -12.19 -4.76
CA PRO A 41 13.36 -13.40 -4.92
C PRO A 41 13.96 -13.91 -3.60
N CYS A 42 14.15 -15.22 -3.49
CA CYS A 42 14.72 -15.85 -2.29
C CYS A 42 16.07 -15.22 -1.90
N GLY A 43 16.25 -14.96 -0.61
CA GLY A 43 17.48 -14.37 -0.08
C GLY A 43 17.69 -12.89 -0.41
N GLN A 44 16.74 -12.22 -1.07
CA GLN A 44 16.84 -10.80 -1.43
C GLN A 44 15.97 -9.88 -0.58
N GLN A 45 15.18 -10.41 0.36
CA GLN A 45 14.25 -9.63 1.16
C GLN A 45 14.92 -8.97 2.38
N VAL A 46 14.62 -7.70 2.62
CA VAL A 46 15.09 -6.93 3.78
C VAL A 46 13.89 -6.36 4.52
N PHE A 47 13.74 -6.73 5.79
CA PHE A 47 12.75 -6.15 6.70
C PHE A 47 13.37 -5.03 7.51
N TRP A 48 12.53 -4.10 7.97
CA TRP A 48 12.96 -2.99 8.81
C TRP A 48 11.86 -2.56 9.77
N SER A 49 12.24 -1.94 10.88
CA SER A 49 11.32 -1.34 11.83
C SER A 49 12.01 -0.17 12.50
N LYS A 50 11.44 1.03 12.34
CA LYS A 50 12.03 2.31 12.80
C LYS A 50 13.40 2.64 12.19
N THR A 51 13.80 1.93 11.13
CA THR A 51 15.10 2.07 10.45
C THR A 51 14.94 2.21 8.93
N LYS A 52 13.83 2.84 8.49
CA LYS A 52 13.43 2.93 7.08
C LYS A 52 14.59 3.35 6.17
N GLU A 53 15.12 4.54 6.40
CA GLU A 53 16.12 5.17 5.53
C GLU A 53 17.41 4.33 5.45
N LEU A 54 17.86 3.83 6.61
CA LEU A 54 19.04 2.97 6.71
C LEU A 54 18.85 1.64 5.96
N ALA A 55 17.67 1.03 6.10
CA ALA A 55 17.36 -0.23 5.43
C ALA A 55 17.28 -0.07 3.92
N HIS A 56 16.66 1.00 3.42
CA HIS A 56 16.65 1.30 1.98
C HIS A 56 18.04 1.56 1.43
N GLU A 57 18.88 2.32 2.15
CA GLU A 57 20.25 2.57 1.73
C GLU A 57 21.06 1.25 1.65
N TYR A 58 20.93 0.40 2.68
CA TYR A 58 21.55 -0.92 2.70
C TYR A 58 21.07 -1.79 1.53
N ALA A 59 19.76 -1.90 1.34
CA ALA A 59 19.16 -2.73 0.29
C ALA A 59 19.60 -2.26 -1.10
N LYS A 60 19.57 -0.95 -1.36
CA LYS A 60 20.05 -0.36 -2.61
C LYS A 60 21.52 -0.67 -2.90
N ARG A 61 22.40 -0.52 -1.89
CA ARG A 61 23.84 -0.84 -2.03
C ARG A 61 24.09 -2.33 -2.28
N ARG A 62 23.27 -3.21 -1.68
CA ARG A 62 23.41 -4.67 -1.77
C ARG A 62 22.60 -5.32 -2.90
N ARG A 63 21.82 -4.54 -3.66
CA ARG A 63 20.86 -5.04 -4.66
C ARG A 63 19.85 -6.02 -4.05
N LEU A 64 19.37 -5.69 -2.85
CA LEU A 64 18.29 -6.37 -2.14
C LEU A 64 17.01 -5.53 -2.27
N MET A 65 15.89 -6.04 -1.76
CA MET A 65 14.57 -5.41 -1.85
C MET A 65 13.90 -5.36 -0.47
N THR A 66 13.49 -4.16 -0.10
CA THR A 66 12.53 -3.88 0.98
C THR A 66 11.09 -4.04 0.48
N LEU A 67 10.10 -3.87 1.36
CA LEU A 67 8.69 -3.90 0.94
C LEU A 67 8.39 -2.79 -0.07
N GLU A 68 8.99 -1.62 0.13
CA GLU A 68 8.83 -0.44 -0.72
C GLU A 68 9.58 -0.57 -2.06
N ASP A 69 10.45 -1.58 -2.23
CA ASP A 69 11.06 -1.91 -3.53
C ASP A 69 10.17 -2.83 -4.38
N THR A 70 9.07 -3.36 -3.82
CA THR A 70 8.04 -4.07 -4.59
C THR A 70 7.18 -3.08 -5.38
N LEU A 71 6.49 -3.53 -6.44
CA LEU A 71 5.69 -2.63 -7.30
C LEU A 71 4.66 -1.83 -6.50
N LEU A 72 3.86 -2.50 -5.66
CA LEU A 72 2.81 -1.83 -4.88
C LEU A 72 3.39 -1.01 -3.73
N GLY A 73 4.46 -1.49 -3.08
CA GLY A 73 5.15 -0.74 -2.05
C GLY A 73 5.72 0.58 -2.60
N TYR A 74 6.38 0.52 -3.77
CA TYR A 74 6.93 1.69 -4.44
C TYR A 74 5.85 2.71 -4.83
N LEU A 75 4.70 2.24 -5.32
CA LEU A 75 3.58 3.12 -5.66
C LEU A 75 2.99 3.85 -4.46
N ALA A 76 2.97 3.20 -3.29
CA ALA A 76 2.32 3.71 -2.09
C ALA A 76 3.27 4.45 -1.13
N ASP A 77 4.59 4.36 -1.35
CA ASP A 77 5.56 4.83 -0.37
C ASP A 77 5.46 6.34 -0.13
N GLY A 78 5.29 6.73 1.13
CA GLY A 78 5.15 8.13 1.55
C GLY A 78 3.83 8.79 1.16
N LEU A 79 2.87 8.05 0.59
CA LEU A 79 1.56 8.60 0.21
C LEU A 79 0.51 8.39 1.30
N SER A 80 -0.52 9.25 1.28
CA SER A 80 -1.73 9.12 2.07
C SER A 80 -2.95 9.23 1.16
N TRP A 81 -3.97 8.41 1.39
CA TRP A 81 -5.20 8.40 0.60
C TRP A 81 -6.39 7.95 1.43
N CYS A 82 -7.55 8.51 1.10
CA CYS A 82 -8.84 8.07 1.60
C CYS A 82 -9.94 8.58 0.66
N GLY A 83 -11.09 7.91 0.69
CA GLY A 83 -12.30 8.33 -0.01
C GLY A 83 -13.28 8.98 0.95
N GLU A 84 -14.43 9.36 0.40
CA GLU A 84 -15.59 9.83 1.15
C GLU A 84 -16.85 9.13 0.61
N PRO A 85 -17.77 8.65 1.46
CA PRO A 85 -18.99 8.00 1.00
C PRO A 85 -19.78 8.88 0.02
N GLY A 86 -20.05 8.34 -1.18
CA GLY A 86 -20.78 9.04 -2.24
C GLY A 86 -19.93 9.98 -3.11
N SER A 87 -18.64 10.15 -2.81
CA SER A 87 -17.69 10.89 -3.64
C SER A 87 -16.89 9.96 -4.55
N SER A 88 -16.75 10.34 -5.81
CA SER A 88 -15.83 9.68 -6.76
C SER A 88 -14.38 10.14 -6.63
N ASP A 89 -14.13 11.18 -5.83
CA ASP A 89 -12.82 11.80 -5.68
C ASP A 89 -12.18 11.44 -4.33
N LEU A 90 -10.87 11.67 -4.23
CA LEU A 90 -10.15 11.54 -2.96
C LEU A 90 -10.51 12.69 -2.03
N ASN A 91 -10.57 12.41 -0.73
CA ASN A 91 -10.57 13.48 0.25
C ASN A 91 -9.15 14.02 0.42
N ILE A 92 -8.91 15.21 -0.13
CA ILE A 92 -7.61 15.91 -0.07
C ILE A 92 -7.46 16.80 1.18
N TRP A 93 -8.52 16.95 1.97
CA TRP A 93 -8.55 17.83 3.14
C TRP A 93 -8.11 17.10 4.41
N SER A 94 -8.61 15.87 4.61
CA SER A 94 -8.26 15.05 5.76
C SER A 94 -8.48 13.57 5.50
N CYS A 95 -7.63 12.74 6.10
CA CYS A 95 -7.79 11.28 6.14
C CYS A 95 -7.67 10.77 7.59
N PRO A 96 -8.30 9.63 7.91
CA PRO A 96 -8.29 9.12 9.28
C PRO A 96 -6.88 8.80 9.79
N ASP A 97 -6.56 9.31 10.98
CA ASP A 97 -5.38 8.93 11.73
C ASP A 97 -5.60 7.58 12.43
N TRP A 98 -4.60 6.70 12.34
CA TRP A 98 -4.71 5.34 12.84
C TRP A 98 -4.85 5.23 14.38
N ARG A 99 -4.41 6.26 15.13
CA ARG A 99 -4.53 6.31 16.60
C ARG A 99 -5.76 7.07 17.06
N LYS A 100 -6.06 8.20 16.42
CA LYS A 100 -7.08 9.14 16.87
C LYS A 100 -8.47 8.81 16.33
N ASP A 101 -8.54 8.29 15.11
CA ASP A 101 -9.80 8.06 14.42
C ASP A 101 -10.12 6.57 14.34
N CYS A 102 -9.33 5.78 13.59
CA CYS A 102 -9.62 4.36 13.39
C CYS A 102 -8.40 3.58 12.84
N ARG A 103 -8.19 2.35 13.35
CA ARG A 103 -7.14 1.45 12.83
C ARG A 103 -7.48 0.85 11.46
N THR A 104 -8.77 0.70 11.18
CA THR A 104 -9.35 0.15 9.94
C THR A 104 -9.47 1.21 8.85
N ASN A 105 -8.44 2.05 8.70
CA ASN A 105 -8.34 3.01 7.58
C ASN A 105 -7.60 2.39 6.39
N TYR A 106 -7.87 2.91 5.20
CA TYR A 106 -7.37 2.34 3.94
C TYR A 106 -5.85 2.31 3.82
N VAL A 107 -5.13 3.29 4.35
CA VAL A 107 -3.66 3.30 4.34
C VAL A 107 -3.10 2.22 5.27
N SER A 108 -3.63 2.12 6.50
CA SER A 108 -3.14 1.17 7.50
C SER A 108 -3.42 -0.28 7.07
N VAL A 109 -4.63 -0.55 6.59
CA VAL A 109 -5.01 -1.86 6.08
C VAL A 109 -4.21 -2.24 4.84
N PHE A 110 -3.93 -1.30 3.93
CA PHE A 110 -3.07 -1.56 2.78
C PHE A 110 -1.69 -2.09 3.19
N TRP A 111 -1.00 -1.38 4.09
CA TRP A 111 0.33 -1.78 4.54
C TRP A 111 0.30 -3.07 5.35
N GLU A 112 -0.76 -3.33 6.13
CA GLU A 112 -0.95 -4.60 6.84
C GLU A 112 -1.03 -5.77 5.85
N VAL A 113 -1.90 -5.70 4.84
CA VAL A 113 -2.07 -6.78 3.86
C VAL A 113 -0.81 -6.93 2.99
N LEU A 114 -0.18 -5.83 2.59
CA LEU A 114 1.03 -5.89 1.77
C LEU A 114 2.21 -6.51 2.56
N SER A 115 2.28 -6.30 3.88
CA SER A 115 3.31 -6.87 4.75
C SER A 115 3.06 -8.34 5.12
N GLU A 116 1.80 -8.79 5.07
CA GLU A 116 1.40 -10.19 5.35
C GLU A 116 1.73 -11.14 4.19
N ARG A 117 1.73 -10.62 2.95
CA ARG A 117 1.86 -11.39 1.71
C ARG A 117 3.30 -11.65 1.30
#